data_AF-A0A1B3SMU2-F1
#
_entry.id   AF-A0A1B3SMU2-F1
#
_cell.length_a   1.000
_cell.length_b   1.000
_cell.length_c   1.000
_cell.angle_alpha   90.00
_cell.angle_beta   90.00
_cell.angle_gamma   90.00
#
_symmetry.space_group_name_H-M   'P 1'
#
loop_
_entity.id
_entity.type
_entity.pdbx_description
1 polymer ?
#
loop_
_entity_poly.entity_id
_entity_poly.type
_entity_poly.pdbx_seq_one_letter_code
_entity_poly.pdbx_strand_id
1 'polypeptide(L)'
;ATQLIAALGDAITVVDEVQGFRYFDMRSIIGFVDGTENPVGRKAIEFTLIGDEDPAFSGGSYVLVQKYLHNMNAWNELSVEAQERVIGRKKLSDIELDDAVKPSSSHSALTTITKDGEEVKILRDNMPFGRPGAGEFGTYFIG
;
A
#
# COMPACT_ATOMS: atom_id res chain seq x y z
N ALA A 1 -13.54 14.20 9.62
CA ALA A 1 -12.62 15.32 9.35
C ALA A 1 -13.13 16.64 9.93
N THR A 2 -14.29 17.18 9.48
CA THR A 2 -14.80 18.51 9.89
C THR A 2 -14.86 18.74 11.41
N GLN A 3 -15.40 17.79 12.18
CA GLN A 3 -15.49 17.92 13.64
C GLN A 3 -14.11 17.96 14.33
N LEU A 4 -13.12 17.22 13.79
CA LEU A 4 -11.76 17.19 14.31
C LEU A 4 -11.03 18.51 14.03
N ILE A 5 -11.10 19.01 12.79
CA ILE A 5 -10.50 20.30 12.42
C ILE A 5 -11.14 21.45 13.21
N ALA A 6 -12.47 21.45 13.36
CA ALA A 6 -13.16 22.46 14.15
C ALA A 6 -12.73 22.47 15.62
N ALA A 7 -12.48 21.29 16.21
CA ALA A 7 -12.02 21.17 17.60
C ALA A 7 -10.56 21.61 17.79
N LEU A 8 -9.69 21.34 16.81
CA LEU A 8 -8.26 21.70 16.88
C LEU A 8 -8.01 23.17 16.51
N GLY A 9 -8.83 23.76 15.64
CA GLY A 9 -8.78 25.17 15.27
C GLY A 9 -7.40 25.64 14.83
N ASP A 10 -7.00 26.82 15.30
CA ASP A 10 -5.73 27.46 14.94
C ASP A 10 -4.50 26.82 15.62
N ALA A 11 -4.69 25.78 16.45
CA ALA A 11 -3.58 25.07 17.08
C ALA A 11 -2.80 24.18 16.10
N ILE A 12 -3.32 23.96 14.89
CA ILE A 12 -2.71 23.11 13.87
C ILE A 12 -2.63 23.84 12.52
N THR A 13 -1.81 23.31 11.62
CA THR A 13 -1.82 23.65 10.20
C THR A 13 -1.92 22.37 9.41
N VAL A 14 -2.88 22.28 8.49
CA VAL A 14 -3.05 21.11 7.62
C VAL A 14 -1.95 21.16 6.54
N VAL A 15 -1.12 20.13 6.50
CA VAL A 15 0.01 20.02 5.55
C VAL A 15 -0.28 19.11 4.36
N ASP A 16 -1.15 18.12 4.54
CA ASP A 16 -1.65 17.25 3.46
C ASP A 16 -3.06 16.77 3.81
N GLU A 17 -3.91 16.67 2.79
CA GLU A 17 -5.26 16.11 2.86
C GLU A 17 -5.50 15.30 1.59
N VAL A 18 -5.90 14.03 1.76
CA VAL A 18 -6.17 13.13 0.65
C VAL A 18 -7.51 12.43 0.88
N GLN A 19 -8.41 12.61 -0.07
CA GLN A 19 -9.66 11.86 -0.14
C GLN A 19 -9.43 10.63 -1.01
N GLY A 20 -9.16 9.51 -0.34
CA GLY A 20 -9.00 8.21 -0.99
C GLY A 20 -10.33 7.60 -1.40
N PHE A 21 -10.30 6.75 -2.42
CA PHE A 21 -11.45 5.94 -2.84
C PHE A 21 -10.99 4.52 -3.17
N ARG A 22 -11.87 3.53 -3.04
CA ARG A 22 -11.58 2.14 -3.46
C ARG A 22 -12.30 1.82 -4.76
N TYR A 23 -11.60 1.18 -5.68
CA TYR A 23 -12.25 0.50 -6.80
C TYR A 23 -13.03 -0.71 -6.27
N PHE A 24 -14.16 -1.03 -6.92
CA PHE A 24 -15.07 -2.09 -6.46
C PHE A 24 -14.41 -3.46 -6.31
N ASP A 25 -13.40 -3.74 -7.13
CA ASP A 25 -12.62 -4.97 -7.14
C ASP A 25 -11.27 -4.84 -6.43
N MET A 26 -11.15 -3.86 -5.51
CA MET A 26 -9.96 -3.65 -4.66
C MET A 26 -8.67 -3.37 -5.42
N ARG A 27 -8.78 -2.85 -6.66
CA ARG A 27 -7.61 -2.43 -7.43
C ARG A 27 -7.04 -1.10 -6.96
N SER A 28 -5.73 -0.99 -7.08
CA SER A 28 -4.99 0.26 -7.08
C SER A 28 -5.22 1.04 -8.37
N ILE A 29 -4.81 2.31 -8.40
CA ILE A 29 -4.95 3.18 -9.58
C ILE A 29 -4.13 2.72 -10.80
N ILE A 30 -3.10 1.90 -10.58
CA ILE A 30 -2.29 1.28 -11.64
C ILE A 30 -2.92 -0.02 -12.20
N GLY A 31 -4.07 -0.43 -11.66
CA GLY A 31 -4.91 -1.50 -12.18
C GLY A 31 -4.59 -2.91 -11.68
N PHE A 32 -3.80 -3.04 -10.60
CA PHE A 32 -3.54 -4.33 -9.91
C PHE A 32 -4.32 -4.37 -8.60
N VAL A 33 -4.80 -5.56 -8.21
CA VAL A 33 -5.41 -5.76 -6.88
C VAL A 33 -4.37 -5.41 -5.82
N ASP A 34 -4.80 -4.69 -4.78
CA ASP A 34 -3.91 -4.23 -3.72
C ASP A 34 -4.42 -4.73 -2.35
N GLY A 35 -3.50 -5.29 -1.56
CA GLY A 35 -3.78 -5.87 -0.24
C GLY A 35 -3.92 -7.39 -0.19
N THR A 36 -3.69 -8.11 -1.30
CA THR A 36 -3.88 -9.58 -1.38
C THR A 36 -3.09 -10.37 -0.34
N GLU A 37 -1.83 -10.00 -0.10
CA GLU A 37 -0.92 -10.70 0.83
C GLU A 37 -0.87 -10.07 2.23
N ASN A 38 -1.82 -9.17 2.55
CA ASN A 38 -1.89 -8.60 3.90
C ASN A 38 -2.11 -9.72 4.94
N PRO A 39 -1.48 -9.65 6.11
CA PRO A 39 -1.79 -10.58 7.19
C PRO A 39 -3.25 -10.39 7.63
N VAL A 40 -3.91 -11.48 8.00
CA VAL A 40 -5.32 -11.47 8.42
C VAL A 40 -5.49 -12.11 9.79
N GLY A 41 -6.58 -11.74 10.48
CA GLY A 41 -6.92 -12.29 11.78
C GLY A 41 -5.80 -12.08 12.81
N ARG A 42 -5.41 -13.13 13.54
CA ARG A 42 -4.38 -13.05 14.58
C ARG A 42 -3.00 -12.68 14.05
N LYS A 43 -2.66 -13.10 12.82
CA LYS A 43 -1.39 -12.71 12.19
C LYS A 43 -1.28 -11.21 12.03
N ALA A 44 -2.38 -10.51 11.70
CA ALA A 44 -2.36 -9.05 11.59
C ALA A 44 -1.96 -8.41 12.92
N ILE A 45 -2.48 -8.91 14.04
CA ILE A 45 -2.14 -8.45 15.38
C ILE A 45 -0.67 -8.73 15.69
N GLU A 46 -0.21 -9.96 15.44
CA GLU A 46 1.17 -10.40 15.69
C GLU A 46 2.22 -9.55 14.94
N PHE A 47 1.90 -9.14 13.70
CA PHE A 47 2.82 -8.35 12.88
C PHE A 47 2.75 -6.83 13.13
N THR A 48 1.72 -6.30 13.79
CA THR A 48 1.48 -4.85 13.83
C THR A 48 1.41 -4.25 15.22
N LEU A 49 1.11 -5.03 16.27
CA LEU A 49 1.00 -4.50 17.62
C LEU A 49 2.28 -4.68 18.41
N ILE A 50 2.67 -3.62 19.11
CA ILE A 50 3.74 -3.66 20.10
C ILE A 50 3.34 -4.60 21.23
N GLY A 51 4.22 -5.53 21.58
CA GLY A 51 4.03 -6.54 22.62
C GLY A 51 4.94 -6.34 23.83
N ASP A 52 5.35 -7.46 24.43
CA ASP A 52 6.19 -7.49 25.63
C ASP A 52 7.62 -6.98 25.39
N GLU A 53 8.02 -6.79 24.13
CA GLU A 53 9.29 -6.15 23.78
C GLU A 53 9.33 -4.67 24.16
N ASP A 54 8.16 -4.01 24.29
CA ASP A 54 8.04 -2.65 24.81
C ASP A 54 6.70 -2.44 25.58
N PRO A 55 6.61 -2.96 26.83
CA PRO A 55 5.35 -3.06 27.56
C PRO A 55 4.67 -1.71 27.82
N ALA A 56 5.42 -0.61 27.85
CA ALA A 56 4.88 0.73 28.07
C ALA A 56 3.99 1.21 26.91
N PHE A 57 4.19 0.65 25.71
CA PHE A 57 3.47 1.00 24.49
C PHE A 57 2.66 -0.17 23.93
N SER A 58 2.43 -1.21 24.74
CA SER A 58 1.70 -2.40 24.31
C SER A 58 0.33 -2.07 23.71
N GLY A 59 0.02 -2.68 22.57
CA GLY A 59 -1.17 -2.38 21.77
C GLY A 59 -1.05 -1.16 20.86
N GLY A 60 0.05 -0.41 20.94
CA GLY A 60 0.43 0.59 19.94
C GLY A 60 0.94 -0.04 18.65
N SER A 61 1.18 0.80 17.64
CA SER A 61 1.71 0.40 16.34
C SER A 61 2.54 1.53 15.72
N TYR A 62 3.36 1.20 14.74
CA TYR A 62 4.08 2.17 13.93
C TYR A 62 3.34 2.37 12.61
N VAL A 63 3.16 3.63 12.19
CA VAL A 63 2.46 3.96 10.96
C VAL A 63 3.36 4.82 10.09
N LEU A 64 3.59 4.37 8.86
CA LEU A 64 4.33 5.11 7.83
C LEU A 64 3.39 5.45 6.68
N VAL A 65 3.41 6.72 6.26
CA VAL A 65 2.58 7.21 5.15
C VAL A 65 3.42 7.83 4.04
N GLN A 66 3.03 7.60 2.79
CA GLN A 66 3.68 8.16 1.61
C GLN A 66 2.65 8.46 0.51
N LYS A 67 2.68 9.67 -0.04
CA LYS A 67 1.83 10.07 -1.16
C LYS A 67 2.58 9.89 -2.47
N TYR A 68 2.22 8.85 -3.23
CA TYR A 68 2.80 8.58 -4.54
C TYR A 68 1.95 9.18 -5.66
N LEU A 69 2.60 9.88 -6.59
CA LEU A 69 2.00 10.26 -7.87
C LEU A 69 2.56 9.37 -8.97
N HIS A 70 1.69 8.84 -9.81
CA HIS A 70 2.05 7.90 -10.88
C HIS A 70 2.11 8.61 -12.23
N ASN A 71 3.17 8.32 -13.00
CA ASN A 71 3.19 8.66 -14.42
C ASN A 71 2.35 7.65 -15.21
N MET A 72 1.04 7.90 -15.26
CA MET A 72 0.10 6.98 -15.89
C MET A 72 0.28 6.86 -17.41
N ASN A 73 0.83 7.89 -18.08
CA ASN A 73 1.11 7.82 -19.51
C ASN A 73 2.18 6.75 -19.79
N ALA A 74 3.34 6.87 -19.11
CA ALA A 74 4.41 5.89 -19.25
C ALA A 74 3.98 4.49 -18.78
N TRP A 75 3.17 4.40 -17.71
CA TRP A 75 2.65 3.13 -17.25
C TRP A 75 1.77 2.44 -18.29
N ASN A 76 0.87 3.18 -18.93
CA ASN A 76 -0.07 2.65 -19.92
C ASN A 76 0.57 2.33 -21.28
N GLU A 77 1.78 2.82 -21.56
CA GLU A 77 2.57 2.44 -22.73
C GLU A 77 3.18 1.03 -22.59
N LEU A 78 3.34 0.53 -21.37
CA LEU A 78 3.83 -0.83 -21.13
C LEU A 78 2.76 -1.86 -21.52
N SER A 79 3.21 -2.99 -22.10
CA SER A 79 2.33 -4.15 -22.26
C SER A 79 1.88 -4.68 -20.89
N VAL A 80 0.78 -5.42 -20.85
CA VAL A 80 0.30 -6.02 -19.60
C VAL A 80 1.37 -6.92 -18.99
N GLU A 81 2.05 -7.72 -19.79
CA GLU A 81 3.12 -8.62 -19.34
C GLU A 81 4.33 -7.85 -18.76
N ALA A 82 4.64 -6.68 -19.32
CA ALA A 82 5.67 -5.81 -18.78
C ALA A 82 5.25 -5.22 -17.41
N GLN A 83 4.00 -4.77 -17.28
CA GLN A 83 3.44 -4.31 -15.99
C GLN A 83 3.43 -5.45 -14.96
N GLU A 84 3.04 -6.66 -15.36
CA GLU A 84 3.05 -7.85 -14.50
C GLU A 84 4.46 -8.17 -13.99
N ARG A 85 5.50 -7.97 -14.81
CA ARG A 85 6.91 -8.12 -14.40
C ARG A 85 7.37 -7.03 -13.44
N VAL A 86 6.85 -5.81 -13.56
CA VAL A 86 7.11 -4.72 -12.60
C VAL A 86 6.47 -5.03 -11.24
N ILE A 87 5.24 -5.53 -11.23
CA ILE A 87 4.51 -5.81 -9.97
C ILE A 87 4.90 -7.15 -9.36
N GLY A 88 5.09 -8.18 -10.18
CA GLY A 88 5.33 -9.57 -9.77
C GLY A 88 4.07 -10.43 -9.64
N ARG A 89 2.93 -9.97 -10.16
CA ARG A 89 1.64 -10.69 -10.16
C ARG A 89 0.95 -10.55 -11.52
N LYS A 90 0.00 -11.44 -11.81
CA LYS A 90 -0.87 -11.35 -12.99
C LYS A 90 -1.91 -10.26 -12.82
N LYS A 91 -2.09 -9.41 -13.83
CA LYS A 91 -2.90 -8.19 -13.69
C LYS A 91 -4.38 -8.52 -13.48
N LEU A 92 -4.94 -9.43 -14.29
CA LEU A 92 -6.37 -9.75 -14.22
C LEU A 92 -6.69 -10.68 -13.05
N SER A 93 -5.99 -11.81 -12.95
CA SER A 93 -6.28 -12.89 -11.99
C SER A 93 -5.63 -12.70 -10.62
N ASP A 94 -4.72 -11.74 -10.49
CA ASP A 94 -3.96 -11.47 -9.26
C ASP A 94 -3.15 -12.68 -8.75
N ILE A 95 -2.82 -13.61 -9.63
CA ILE A 95 -1.97 -14.76 -9.28
C ILE A 95 -0.51 -14.30 -9.26
N GLU A 96 0.22 -14.64 -8.20
CA GLU A 96 1.65 -14.33 -8.12
C GLU A 96 2.44 -15.00 -9.26
N LEU A 97 3.44 -14.31 -9.79
CA LEU A 97 4.33 -14.92 -10.79
C LEU A 97 5.20 -15.99 -10.15
N ASP A 98 5.49 -17.06 -10.89
CA ASP A 98 6.44 -18.09 -10.44
C ASP A 98 7.84 -17.48 -10.26
N ASP A 99 8.59 -17.96 -9.27
CA ASP A 99 9.93 -17.44 -8.95
C ASP A 99 10.92 -17.58 -10.10
N ALA A 100 10.73 -18.56 -11.00
CA ALA A 100 11.56 -18.74 -12.19
C ALA A 100 11.41 -17.61 -13.22
N VAL A 101 10.29 -16.86 -13.19
CA VAL A 101 10.00 -15.78 -14.15
C VAL A 101 9.81 -14.42 -13.51
N LYS A 102 9.58 -14.36 -12.20
CA LYS A 102 9.46 -13.14 -11.42
C LYS A 102 10.81 -12.43 -11.37
N PRO A 103 10.93 -11.20 -11.92
CA PRO A 103 12.18 -10.46 -11.83
C PRO A 103 12.52 -10.15 -10.37
N SER A 104 13.80 -10.23 -10.01
CA SER A 104 14.25 -9.83 -8.66
C SER A 104 14.02 -8.35 -8.35
N SER A 105 13.79 -7.53 -9.38
CA SER A 105 13.42 -6.12 -9.26
C SER A 105 11.91 -5.86 -9.22
N SER A 106 11.07 -6.90 -9.21
CA SER A 106 9.62 -6.69 -9.11
C SER A 106 9.25 -6.15 -7.73
N HIS A 107 8.14 -5.43 -7.65
CA HIS A 107 7.64 -4.90 -6.39
C HIS A 107 7.48 -6.02 -5.35
N SER A 108 6.75 -7.10 -5.69
CA SER A 108 6.54 -8.21 -4.77
C SER A 108 7.85 -8.85 -4.29
N ALA A 109 8.83 -9.06 -5.18
CA ALA A 109 10.11 -9.65 -4.81
C ALA A 109 10.90 -8.75 -3.85
N LEU A 110 10.90 -7.44 -4.07
CA LEU A 110 11.61 -6.48 -3.21
C LEU A 110 10.92 -6.25 -1.87
N THR A 111 9.61 -6.48 -1.78
CA THR A 111 8.83 -6.30 -0.55
C THR A 111 8.62 -7.59 0.25
N THR A 112 9.05 -8.74 -0.27
CA THR A 112 9.09 -9.99 0.50
C THR A 112 10.42 -10.07 1.23
N ILE A 113 10.38 -9.84 2.54
CA ILE A 113 11.56 -9.82 3.41
C ILE A 113 11.47 -10.98 4.39
N THR A 114 12.52 -11.78 4.48
CA THR A 114 12.63 -12.89 5.43
C THR A 114 13.70 -12.59 6.47
N LYS A 115 13.39 -12.83 7.74
CA LYS A 115 14.31 -12.75 8.86
C LYS A 115 14.17 -14.01 9.70
N ASP A 116 15.30 -14.65 10.02
CA ASP A 116 15.35 -15.87 10.83
C ASP A 116 14.45 -17.02 10.33
N GLY A 117 14.23 -17.08 9.01
CA GLY A 117 13.41 -18.11 8.36
C GLY A 117 11.91 -17.80 8.28
N GLU A 118 11.47 -16.66 8.81
CA GLU A 118 10.08 -16.20 8.75
C GLU A 118 9.93 -14.90 7.97
N GLU A 119 8.82 -14.74 7.24
CA GLU A 119 8.51 -13.48 6.58
C GLU A 119 8.19 -12.40 7.60
N VAL A 120 8.79 -11.23 7.40
CA VAL A 120 8.42 -10.02 8.12
C VAL A 120 7.33 -9.33 7.32
N LYS A 121 6.15 -9.18 7.91
CA LYS A 121 5.00 -8.54 7.26
C LYS A 121 4.67 -7.21 7.90
N ILE A 122 4.01 -6.37 7.09
CA ILE A 122 3.30 -5.17 7.51
C ILE A 122 1.83 -5.31 7.10
N LEU A 123 0.96 -4.47 7.65
CA LEU A 123 -0.43 -4.37 7.22
C LEU A 123 -0.63 -3.08 6.44
N ARG A 124 -0.98 -3.19 5.16
CA ARG A 124 -1.18 -2.02 4.29
C ARG A 124 -2.65 -1.71 4.06
N ASP A 125 -2.97 -0.43 3.90
CA ASP A 125 -4.30 0.02 3.45
C ASP A 125 -4.18 1.10 2.37
N ASN A 126 -3.46 0.77 1.30
CA ASN A 126 -3.22 1.67 0.19
C ASN A 126 -4.54 2.20 -0.41
N MET A 127 -4.61 3.53 -0.56
CA MET A 127 -5.80 4.19 -1.11
C MET A 127 -5.49 4.90 -2.42
N PRO A 128 -6.16 4.55 -3.54
CA PRO A 128 -6.21 5.40 -4.73
C PRO A 128 -6.71 6.82 -4.40
N PHE A 129 -6.09 7.82 -5.00
CA PHE A 129 -6.60 9.18 -5.03
C PHE A 129 -6.31 9.82 -6.40
N GLY A 130 -7.01 10.90 -6.74
CA GLY A 130 -6.71 11.59 -7.98
C GLY A 130 -7.47 12.88 -8.20
N ARG A 131 -6.94 13.70 -9.10
CA ARG A 131 -7.55 14.94 -9.61
C ARG A 131 -7.43 14.90 -11.13
N PRO A 132 -8.36 14.23 -11.85
CA PRO A 132 -8.23 14.00 -13.29
C PRO A 132 -8.06 15.28 -14.11
N GLY A 133 -8.74 16.37 -13.74
CA GLY A 133 -8.59 17.68 -14.40
C GLY A 133 -7.20 18.31 -14.26
N ALA A 134 -6.40 17.85 -13.30
CA ALA A 134 -5.00 18.25 -13.09
C ALA A 134 -4.00 17.16 -13.53
N GLY A 135 -4.48 16.02 -14.06
CA GLY A 135 -3.62 14.90 -14.44
C GLY A 135 -2.97 14.15 -13.27
N GLU A 136 -3.45 14.33 -12.04
CA GLU A 136 -2.90 13.66 -10.85
C GLU A 136 -3.62 12.33 -10.60
N PHE A 137 -2.85 11.25 -10.59
CA PHE A 137 -3.32 9.90 -10.26
C PHE A 137 -2.31 9.30 -9.29
N GLY A 138 -2.76 8.87 -8.11
CA GLY A 138 -1.84 8.50 -7.04
C GLY A 138 -2.33 7.35 -6.18
N THR A 139 -1.38 6.83 -5.40
CA THR A 139 -1.62 5.90 -4.31
C THR A 139 -1.15 6.56 -3.02
N TYR A 140 -2.02 6.68 -2.04
CA TYR A 140 -1.64 7.01 -0.69
C TYR A 140 -1.30 5.71 0.03
N PHE A 141 0.00 5.48 0.24
CA PHE A 141 0.50 4.35 0.99
C PHE A 141 0.34 4.61 2.48
N ILE A 142 -0.15 3.60 3.19
CA ILE A 142 -0.13 3.52 4.65
C ILE A 142 0.23 2.07 5.02
N GLY A 143 1.17 1.90 5.93
CA GLY A 143 1.63 0.60 6.41
C GLY A 143 2.35 0.69 7.73
#